data_AF-A0A931UNH4-F1
#
_entry.id   AF-A0A931UNH4-F1
#
_cell.length_a   1.000
_cell.length_b   1.000
_cell.length_c   1.000
_cell.angle_alpha   90.00
_cell.angle_beta   90.00
_cell.angle_gamma   90.00
#
_symmetry.space_group_name_H-M   'P 1'
#
loop_
_entity.id
_entity.type
_entity.pdbx_description
1 polymer ?
#
loop_
_entity_poly.entity_id
_entity_poly.type
_entity_poly.pdbx_seq_one_letter_code
_entity_poly.pdbx_strand_id
1 'polypeptide(L)'
;MARAARQTVLCFLLLVLALVAGPGWTGAALTPEEDVNIRIYKALSPGVVNITTTAVTLDFFFTPIPQEGTGSGSVIDRRGHILTNFHVIESAKKIEVTLADGTKWPAKIIGSDPSTDLAVIRIDVPNGKPLTVVPMGDSGQLQVGQKVLAIGNPFGLERTLTVGIISSLKRTLRARNNRLMEGIIQTDAAINPGNSGGPLISTAGEMIGINTAIFSPGGGNIGIGFAVPVNTARRVVRELIAKGFVSRPWLGIQGQELFPDLARALRLPVRKGILIARVVPRSSADRSGLRGGHEAAQVGNMVVVVGGDVITTIDGREMRTLDDLSSYIETKRPGDTVRVAISRSGQERTVIVILLERPREP
;
A
#
# COMPACT_ATOMS: atom_id res chain seq x y z
N MET A 1 -13.14 -97.89 -32.28
CA MET A 1 -13.20 -96.81 -33.29
C MET A 1 -14.23 -95.77 -32.88
N ALA A 2 -13.88 -94.49 -33.05
CA ALA A 2 -14.74 -93.28 -33.10
C ALA A 2 -15.54 -92.92 -31.83
N ARG A 3 -15.02 -91.97 -31.02
CA ARG A 3 -15.14 -90.49 -31.11
C ARG A 3 -16.36 -89.97 -30.33
N ALA A 4 -16.07 -89.41 -29.17
CA ALA A 4 -17.01 -88.76 -28.28
C ALA A 4 -16.95 -87.22 -28.40
N ALA A 5 -18.14 -86.63 -28.26
CA ALA A 5 -18.46 -85.36 -27.61
C ALA A 5 -18.03 -84.01 -28.23
N ARG A 6 -19.05 -83.36 -28.81
CA ARG A 6 -19.62 -82.02 -28.50
C ARG A 6 -18.70 -80.77 -28.37
N GLN A 7 -19.20 -79.72 -29.04
CA GLN A 7 -19.06 -78.28 -28.77
C GLN A 7 -17.71 -77.62 -29.11
N THR A 8 -17.72 -76.83 -30.20
CA THR A 8 -16.75 -75.75 -30.46
C THR A 8 -17.51 -74.67 -31.24
N VAL A 9 -18.24 -73.81 -30.53
CA VAL A 9 -17.82 -72.45 -30.15
C VAL A 9 -17.57 -71.57 -31.38
N LEU A 10 -18.63 -70.83 -31.69
CA LEU A 10 -18.69 -69.60 -32.47
C LEU A 10 -17.75 -68.55 -31.84
N CYS A 11 -16.45 -68.55 -32.21
CA CYS A 11 -15.46 -67.60 -31.66
C CYS A 11 -14.52 -67.00 -32.71
N PHE A 12 -15.06 -66.49 -33.84
CA PHE A 12 -14.22 -65.80 -34.84
C PHE A 12 -14.77 -64.46 -35.31
N LEU A 13 -15.52 -63.75 -34.46
CA LEU A 13 -15.96 -62.38 -34.75
C LEU A 13 -16.10 -61.49 -33.50
N LEU A 14 -15.23 -61.70 -32.51
CA LEU A 14 -15.16 -60.90 -31.28
C LEU A 14 -13.71 -60.74 -30.81
N LEU A 15 -12.78 -60.39 -31.70
CA LEU A 15 -11.38 -60.15 -31.28
C LEU A 15 -10.66 -59.01 -32.02
N VAL A 16 -11.38 -57.96 -32.44
CA VAL A 16 -10.76 -56.66 -32.79
C VAL A 16 -11.68 -55.52 -32.31
N LEU A 17 -12.01 -55.50 -31.03
CA LEU A 17 -12.57 -54.31 -30.38
C LEU A 17 -12.17 -54.24 -28.90
N ALA A 18 -10.93 -54.63 -28.61
CA ALA A 18 -10.27 -54.37 -27.35
C ALA A 18 -8.95 -53.66 -27.64
N LEU A 19 -8.68 -52.58 -26.91
CA LEU A 19 -7.50 -51.71 -26.96
C LEU A 19 -7.52 -50.51 -27.94
N VAL A 20 -8.53 -49.64 -27.80
CA VAL A 20 -8.25 -48.20 -27.62
C VAL A 20 -9.18 -47.65 -26.53
N ALA A 21 -9.14 -48.25 -25.35
CA ALA A 21 -9.44 -47.47 -24.15
C ALA A 21 -8.11 -46.78 -23.81
N GLY A 22 -7.86 -45.63 -24.43
CA GLY A 22 -6.85 -44.71 -23.90
C GLY A 22 -7.15 -44.46 -22.42
N PRO A 23 -6.14 -44.20 -21.57
CA PRO A 23 -6.39 -43.99 -20.15
C PRO A 23 -7.49 -42.94 -20.06
N GLY A 24 -8.66 -43.34 -19.57
CA GLY A 24 -9.75 -42.41 -19.35
C GLY A 24 -9.19 -41.38 -18.40
N TRP A 25 -9.08 -40.13 -18.84
CA TRP A 25 -8.84 -39.01 -17.96
C TRP A 25 -10.09 -38.85 -17.10
N THR A 26 -10.29 -39.76 -16.14
CA THR A 26 -11.13 -39.53 -14.98
C THR A 26 -10.60 -38.25 -14.37
N GLY A 27 -11.46 -37.22 -14.24
CA GLY A 27 -11.06 -35.85 -13.93
C GLY A 27 -9.97 -35.82 -12.86
N ALA A 28 -8.81 -35.27 -13.22
CA ALA A 28 -7.64 -35.24 -12.35
C ALA A 28 -8.04 -34.63 -11.00
N ALA A 29 -7.76 -35.35 -9.90
CA ALA A 29 -7.97 -34.82 -8.56
C ALA A 29 -7.14 -33.53 -8.39
N LEU A 30 -7.71 -32.54 -7.70
CA LEU A 30 -7.01 -31.29 -7.40
C LEU A 30 -5.72 -31.59 -6.63
N THR A 31 -4.66 -30.87 -6.98
CA THR A 31 -3.42 -30.90 -6.21
C THR A 31 -3.64 -30.21 -4.85
N PRO A 32 -2.85 -30.55 -3.81
CA PRO A 32 -2.93 -29.85 -2.52
C PRO A 32 -2.74 -28.34 -2.64
N GLU A 33 -1.97 -27.89 -3.64
CA GLU A 33 -1.75 -26.48 -3.91
C GLU A 33 -2.99 -25.78 -4.47
N GLU A 34 -3.67 -26.41 -5.44
CA GLU A 34 -4.93 -25.93 -6.00
C GLU A 34 -6.02 -25.90 -4.94
N ASP A 35 -6.09 -26.92 -4.08
CA ASP A 35 -7.05 -27.00 -2.97
C ASP A 35 -6.89 -25.82 -2.00
N VAL A 36 -5.65 -25.47 -1.64
CA VAL A 36 -5.38 -24.29 -0.79
C VAL A 36 -5.89 -23.01 -1.46
N ASN A 37 -5.60 -22.83 -2.76
CA ASN A 37 -6.03 -21.65 -3.51
C ASN A 37 -7.56 -21.54 -3.55
N ILE A 38 -8.23 -22.62 -3.93
CA ILE A 38 -9.68 -22.69 -4.09
C ILE A 38 -10.38 -22.45 -2.75
N ARG A 39 -9.89 -23.07 -1.68
CA ARG A 39 -10.45 -22.91 -0.33
C ARG A 39 -10.36 -21.46 0.14
N ILE A 40 -9.18 -20.83 0.01
CA ILE A 40 -8.97 -19.44 0.42
C ILE A 40 -9.86 -18.51 -0.40
N TYR A 41 -9.88 -18.69 -1.73
CA TYR A 41 -10.70 -17.86 -2.61
C TYR A 41 -12.19 -17.98 -2.29
N LYS A 42 -12.72 -19.20 -2.14
CA LYS A 42 -14.14 -19.41 -1.78
C LYS A 42 -14.49 -18.77 -0.43
N ALA A 43 -13.60 -18.87 0.56
CA ALA A 43 -13.83 -18.32 1.89
C ALA A 43 -13.77 -16.78 1.92
N LEU A 44 -12.81 -16.17 1.22
CA LEU A 44 -12.48 -14.75 1.41
C LEU A 44 -12.92 -13.85 0.28
N SER A 45 -13.07 -14.35 -0.96
CA SER A 45 -13.52 -13.52 -2.08
C SER A 45 -14.83 -12.79 -1.79
N PRO A 46 -15.84 -13.33 -1.06
CA PRO A 46 -17.06 -12.57 -0.75
C PRO A 46 -16.82 -11.30 0.08
N GLY A 47 -15.72 -11.25 0.86
CA GLY A 47 -15.30 -10.11 1.66
C GLY A 47 -14.44 -9.07 0.91
N VAL A 48 -14.07 -9.35 -0.34
CA VAL A 48 -13.36 -8.40 -1.21
C VAL A 48 -14.37 -7.67 -2.09
N VAL A 49 -14.37 -6.35 -2.05
CA VAL A 49 -15.41 -5.51 -2.68
C VAL A 49 -14.83 -4.71 -3.83
N ASN A 50 -15.67 -4.37 -4.82
CA ASN A 50 -15.34 -3.36 -5.81
C ASN A 50 -15.71 -1.98 -5.29
N ILE A 51 -14.85 -0.99 -5.52
CA ILE A 51 -15.08 0.41 -5.17
C ILE A 51 -15.10 1.19 -6.46
N THR A 52 -16.24 1.80 -6.77
CA THR A 52 -16.38 2.74 -7.87
C THR A 52 -16.44 4.16 -7.30
N THR A 53 -15.61 5.04 -7.85
CA THR A 53 -15.57 6.45 -7.47
C THR A 53 -15.97 7.32 -8.64
N THR A 54 -16.76 8.34 -8.38
CA THR A 54 -17.10 9.35 -9.39
C THR A 54 -16.47 10.67 -8.97
N ALA A 55 -15.53 11.16 -9.77
CA ALA A 55 -14.97 12.49 -9.69
C ALA A 55 -15.62 13.40 -10.75
N VAL A 56 -15.50 14.71 -10.58
CA VAL A 56 -15.89 15.69 -11.60
C VAL A 56 -14.60 16.30 -12.14
N THR A 57 -14.35 16.15 -13.43
CA THR A 57 -13.24 16.77 -14.15
C THR A 57 -13.77 17.75 -15.19
N LEU A 58 -12.89 18.57 -15.77
CA LEU A 58 -13.26 19.50 -16.83
C LEU A 58 -12.81 18.93 -18.18
N ASP A 59 -13.71 18.94 -19.16
CA ASP A 59 -13.36 18.62 -20.55
C ASP A 59 -12.59 19.78 -21.22
N PHE A 60 -12.26 19.61 -22.51
CA PHE A 60 -11.53 20.60 -23.30
C PHE A 60 -12.26 21.97 -23.38
N PHE A 61 -13.59 21.99 -23.23
CA PHE A 61 -14.42 23.19 -23.24
C PHE A 61 -14.71 23.71 -21.83
N PHE A 62 -13.98 23.24 -20.81
CA PHE A 62 -14.20 23.54 -19.40
C PHE A 62 -15.58 23.14 -18.88
N THR A 63 -16.20 22.12 -19.49
CA THR A 63 -17.47 21.55 -19.03
C THR A 63 -17.20 20.50 -17.96
N PRO A 64 -17.87 20.55 -16.80
CA PRO A 64 -17.77 19.50 -15.80
C PRO A 64 -18.34 18.17 -16.32
N ILE A 65 -17.49 17.16 -16.48
CA ILE A 65 -17.87 15.79 -16.85
C ILE A 65 -17.51 14.80 -15.72
N PRO A 66 -18.35 13.78 -15.49
CA PRO A 66 -18.02 12.73 -14.53
C PRO A 66 -16.87 11.86 -15.07
N GLN A 67 -15.87 11.61 -14.22
CA GLN A 67 -14.80 10.65 -14.48
C GLN A 67 -14.90 9.53 -13.43
N GLU A 68 -15.01 8.29 -13.90
CA GLU A 68 -15.07 7.13 -13.01
C GLU A 68 -13.69 6.56 -12.73
N GLY A 69 -13.44 6.26 -11.45
CA GLY A 69 -12.32 5.46 -10.97
C GLY A 69 -12.82 4.12 -10.43
N THR A 70 -11.95 3.12 -10.43
CA THR A 70 -12.25 1.80 -9.86
C THR A 70 -11.09 1.29 -9.02
N GLY A 71 -11.41 0.55 -7.97
CA GLY A 71 -10.45 -0.11 -7.10
C GLY A 71 -11.11 -1.23 -6.31
N SER A 72 -10.34 -1.84 -5.42
CA SER A 72 -10.80 -2.90 -4.52
C SER A 72 -10.76 -2.45 -3.07
N GLY A 73 -11.47 -3.18 -2.22
CA GLY A 73 -11.37 -3.05 -0.77
C GLY A 73 -11.59 -4.38 -0.07
N SER A 74 -11.29 -4.41 1.22
CA SER A 74 -11.56 -5.56 2.08
C SER A 74 -12.52 -5.16 3.19
N VAL A 75 -13.59 -5.93 3.40
CA VAL A 75 -14.43 -5.77 4.59
C VAL A 75 -13.64 -6.25 5.81
N ILE A 76 -13.42 -5.35 6.78
CA ILE A 76 -12.56 -5.61 7.93
C ILE A 76 -13.32 -5.81 9.25
N ASP A 77 -14.62 -5.49 9.28
CA ASP A 77 -15.49 -5.84 10.40
C ASP A 77 -16.97 -5.96 9.99
N ARG A 78 -17.79 -6.46 10.92
CA ARG A 78 -19.25 -6.61 10.72
C ARG A 78 -20.03 -5.31 10.77
N ARG A 79 -19.37 -4.17 11.07
CA ARG A 79 -20.01 -2.84 11.09
C ARG A 79 -19.97 -2.17 9.72
N GLY A 80 -19.42 -2.86 8.70
CA GLY A 80 -19.36 -2.36 7.33
C GLY A 80 -18.13 -1.51 7.03
N HIS A 81 -17.10 -1.53 7.89
CA HIS A 81 -15.84 -0.86 7.57
C HIS A 81 -15.09 -1.63 6.48
N ILE A 82 -14.61 -0.89 5.49
CA ILE A 82 -13.87 -1.39 4.35
C ILE A 82 -12.52 -0.67 4.31
N LEU A 83 -11.45 -1.45 4.29
CA LEU A 83 -10.09 -0.98 4.08
C LEU A 83 -9.77 -0.95 2.58
N THR A 84 -9.23 0.16 2.10
CA THR A 84 -8.78 0.35 0.71
C THR A 84 -7.57 1.30 0.68
N ASN A 85 -7.07 1.62 -0.50
CA ASN A 85 -6.05 2.65 -0.66
C ASN A 85 -6.64 4.06 -0.67
N PHE A 86 -5.83 5.03 -0.27
CA PHE A 86 -6.20 6.44 -0.33
C PHE A 86 -6.35 6.91 -1.79
N HIS A 87 -5.43 6.54 -2.68
CA HIS A 87 -5.51 6.97 -4.08
C HIS A 87 -6.76 6.46 -4.83
N VAL A 88 -7.43 5.42 -4.33
CA VAL A 88 -8.70 4.93 -4.90
C VAL A 88 -9.83 5.94 -4.64
N ILE A 89 -9.77 6.68 -3.53
CA ILE A 89 -10.85 7.59 -3.07
C ILE A 89 -10.48 9.08 -3.08
N GLU A 90 -9.21 9.43 -3.34
CA GLU A 90 -8.62 10.77 -3.14
C GLU A 90 -9.46 11.93 -3.71
N SER A 91 -10.02 11.77 -4.91
CA SER A 91 -10.80 12.81 -5.61
C SER A 91 -12.29 12.49 -5.74
N ALA A 92 -12.78 11.48 -5.01
CA ALA A 92 -14.13 10.97 -5.18
C ALA A 92 -15.17 11.94 -4.60
N LYS A 93 -16.14 12.36 -5.42
CA LYS A 93 -17.35 13.06 -4.95
C LYS A 93 -18.42 12.08 -4.50
N LYS A 94 -18.49 10.93 -5.16
CA LYS A 94 -19.36 9.80 -4.80
C LYS A 94 -18.51 8.54 -4.73
N ILE A 95 -18.78 7.71 -3.72
CA ILE A 95 -18.17 6.38 -3.57
C ILE A 95 -19.30 5.36 -3.47
N GLU A 96 -19.24 4.35 -4.33
CA GLU A 96 -20.15 3.20 -4.33
C GLU A 96 -19.34 1.93 -4.16
N VAL A 97 -19.83 1.03 -3.31
CA VAL A 97 -19.22 -0.27 -3.06
C VAL A 97 -20.14 -1.35 -3.62
N THR A 98 -19.60 -2.23 -4.45
CA THR A 98 -20.29 -3.43 -4.94
C THR A 98 -19.83 -4.66 -4.16
N LEU A 99 -20.77 -5.34 -3.50
CA LEU A 99 -20.55 -6.57 -2.76
C LEU A 99 -20.53 -7.82 -3.67
N ALA A 100 -20.33 -8.98 -3.06
CA ALA A 100 -20.21 -10.27 -3.74
C ALA A 100 -21.37 -10.70 -4.61
N ASP A 101 -22.54 -10.30 -4.18
CA ASP A 101 -23.82 -10.63 -4.79
C ASP A 101 -24.26 -9.56 -5.80
N GLY A 102 -23.38 -8.61 -6.14
CA GLY A 102 -23.68 -7.51 -7.05
C GLY A 102 -24.44 -6.36 -6.42
N THR A 103 -24.81 -6.43 -5.13
CA THR A 103 -25.50 -5.30 -4.47
C THR A 103 -24.57 -4.11 -4.30
N LYS A 104 -25.10 -2.91 -4.59
CA LYS A 104 -24.37 -1.65 -4.59
C LYS A 104 -24.80 -0.78 -3.42
N TRP A 105 -23.84 -0.21 -2.72
CA TRP A 105 -24.06 0.58 -1.51
C TRP A 105 -23.28 1.88 -1.55
N PRO A 106 -23.90 3.03 -1.25
CA PRO A 106 -23.16 4.27 -1.06
C PRO A 106 -22.23 4.13 0.16
N ALA A 107 -21.00 4.59 0.01
CA ALA A 107 -20.00 4.57 1.09
C ALA A 107 -19.66 5.96 1.58
N LYS A 108 -19.42 6.07 2.88
CA LYS A 108 -18.90 7.29 3.53
C LYS A 108 -17.44 7.11 3.85
N ILE A 109 -16.64 8.16 3.69
CA ILE A 109 -15.25 8.17 4.16
C ILE A 109 -15.28 8.28 5.69
N ILE A 110 -14.63 7.33 6.36
CA ILE A 110 -14.40 7.38 7.81
C ILE A 110 -13.10 8.11 8.11
N GLY A 111 -12.06 7.83 7.32
CA GLY A 111 -10.79 8.54 7.39
C GLY A 111 -9.80 8.07 6.33
N SER A 112 -8.72 8.82 6.16
CA SER A 112 -7.62 8.48 5.26
C SER A 112 -6.25 8.88 5.81
N ASP A 113 -5.21 8.17 5.37
CA ASP A 113 -3.81 8.52 5.59
C ASP A 113 -3.06 8.49 4.25
N PRO A 114 -2.87 9.66 3.60
CA PRO A 114 -2.08 9.76 2.38
C PRO A 114 -0.61 9.34 2.54
N SER A 115 -0.05 9.38 3.75
CA SER A 115 1.34 8.97 3.99
C SER A 115 1.52 7.46 3.84
N THR A 116 0.50 6.65 4.11
CA THR A 116 0.54 5.18 3.94
C THR A 116 -0.27 4.69 2.77
N ASP A 117 -0.90 5.61 2.02
CA ASP A 117 -1.85 5.29 0.96
C ASP A 117 -3.00 4.36 1.46
N LEU A 118 -3.55 4.64 2.65
CA LEU A 118 -4.64 3.84 3.23
C LEU A 118 -5.86 4.71 3.51
N ALA A 119 -7.04 4.13 3.34
CA ALA A 119 -8.30 4.74 3.71
C ALA A 119 -9.28 3.72 4.29
N VAL A 120 -10.15 4.20 5.18
CA VAL A 120 -11.29 3.43 5.67
C VAL A 120 -12.55 4.14 5.19
N ILE A 121 -13.39 3.39 4.47
CA ILE A 121 -14.75 3.79 4.12
C ILE A 121 -15.74 2.89 4.86
N ARG A 122 -17.00 3.29 4.93
CA ARG A 122 -18.06 2.50 5.55
C ARG A 122 -19.31 2.48 4.69
N ILE A 123 -19.91 1.30 4.58
CA ILE A 123 -21.27 1.10 4.06
C ILE A 123 -22.23 0.78 5.20
N ASP A 124 -23.47 1.24 5.06
CA ASP A 124 -24.55 0.89 5.97
C ASP A 124 -25.50 -0.08 5.25
N VAL A 125 -25.38 -1.38 5.54
CA VAL A 125 -26.21 -2.43 4.92
C VAL A 125 -27.46 -2.67 5.80
N PRO A 126 -28.67 -2.37 5.31
CA PRO A 126 -29.93 -2.60 6.04
C PRO A 126 -30.10 -4.05 6.48
N ASN A 127 -30.81 -4.24 7.58
CA ASN A 127 -31.20 -5.55 8.13
C ASN A 127 -30.03 -6.46 8.56
N GLY A 128 -28.82 -5.91 8.73
CA GLY A 128 -27.69 -6.65 9.31
C GLY A 128 -27.22 -7.83 8.45
N LYS A 129 -27.38 -7.74 7.12
CA LYS A 129 -26.92 -8.76 6.17
C LYS A 129 -25.49 -9.20 6.53
N PRO A 130 -25.22 -10.51 6.65
CA PRO A 130 -23.91 -10.98 7.08
C PRO A 130 -22.86 -10.57 6.07
N LEU A 131 -21.87 -9.81 6.53
CA LEU A 131 -20.70 -9.48 5.75
C LEU A 131 -19.59 -10.50 6.02
N THR A 132 -18.97 -10.99 4.96
CA THR A 132 -17.75 -11.80 5.06
C THR A 132 -16.59 -10.89 5.40
N VAL A 133 -16.00 -11.08 6.58
CA VAL A 133 -14.84 -10.31 7.04
C VAL A 133 -13.57 -10.99 6.55
N VAL A 134 -12.66 -10.21 5.95
CA VAL A 134 -11.31 -10.66 5.62
C VAL A 134 -10.45 -10.52 6.89
N PRO A 135 -9.99 -11.62 7.50
CA PRO A 135 -9.24 -11.56 8.75
C PRO A 135 -7.86 -10.93 8.50
N MET A 136 -7.44 -10.04 9.39
CA MET A 136 -6.09 -9.47 9.39
C MET A 136 -5.13 -10.37 10.16
N GLY A 137 -4.10 -10.90 9.49
CA GLY A 137 -3.05 -11.73 10.08
C GLY A 137 -1.90 -10.89 10.67
N ASP A 138 -0.69 -11.44 10.63
CA ASP A 138 0.53 -10.79 11.12
C ASP A 138 1.58 -10.69 10.01
N SER A 139 2.05 -9.46 9.74
CA SER A 139 3.14 -9.22 8.78
C SER A 139 4.54 -9.24 9.41
N GLY A 140 4.66 -9.44 10.74
CA GLY A 140 5.91 -9.39 11.48
C GLY A 140 6.81 -10.61 11.29
N GLN A 141 6.24 -11.75 10.93
CA GLN A 141 6.92 -13.04 10.75
C GLN A 141 6.96 -13.51 9.29
N LEU A 142 6.74 -12.60 8.35
CA LEU A 142 6.79 -12.94 6.93
C LEU A 142 8.21 -13.31 6.51
N GLN A 143 8.30 -14.22 5.55
CA GLN A 143 9.55 -14.70 4.98
C GLN A 143 9.49 -14.64 3.46
N VAL A 144 10.60 -14.25 2.84
CA VAL A 144 10.77 -14.31 1.38
C VAL A 144 10.60 -15.76 0.92
N GLY A 145 9.87 -15.96 -0.18
CA GLY A 145 9.50 -17.28 -0.70
C GLY A 145 8.16 -17.82 -0.21
N GLN A 146 7.53 -17.20 0.80
CA GLN A 146 6.17 -17.60 1.19
C GLN A 146 5.18 -17.33 0.07
N LYS A 147 4.33 -18.31 -0.22
CA LYS A 147 3.24 -18.18 -1.18
C LYS A 147 2.21 -17.16 -0.71
N VAL A 148 1.74 -16.33 -1.64
CA VAL A 148 0.73 -15.31 -1.42
C VAL A 148 -0.34 -15.35 -2.51
N LEU A 149 -1.53 -14.89 -2.14
CA LEU A 149 -2.70 -14.79 -3.00
C LEU A 149 -3.14 -13.33 -2.98
N ALA A 150 -3.29 -12.71 -4.14
CA ALA A 150 -3.89 -11.39 -4.26
C ALA A 150 -5.29 -11.55 -4.84
N ILE A 151 -6.27 -10.97 -4.16
CA ILE A 151 -7.65 -10.92 -4.65
C ILE A 151 -7.99 -9.46 -4.91
N GLY A 152 -8.55 -9.19 -6.08
CA GLY A 152 -9.10 -7.89 -6.40
C GLY A 152 -10.32 -8.03 -7.32
N ASN A 153 -10.96 -6.91 -7.59
CA ASN A 153 -12.05 -6.81 -8.53
C ASN A 153 -11.66 -5.83 -9.65
N PRO A 154 -10.78 -6.24 -10.57
CA PRO A 154 -10.44 -5.40 -11.70
C PRO A 154 -11.65 -5.26 -12.63
N PHE A 155 -11.97 -4.02 -12.98
CA PHE A 155 -13.00 -3.65 -13.96
C PHE A 155 -14.44 -4.07 -13.60
N GLY A 156 -14.73 -4.39 -12.34
CA GLY A 156 -16.07 -4.81 -11.90
C GLY A 156 -16.48 -6.22 -12.37
N LEU A 157 -15.55 -6.98 -12.95
CA LEU A 157 -15.75 -8.37 -13.35
C LEU A 157 -15.58 -9.31 -12.15
N GLU A 158 -15.82 -10.62 -12.33
CA GLU A 158 -15.61 -11.60 -11.26
C GLU A 158 -14.22 -11.42 -10.60
N ARG A 159 -14.20 -11.53 -9.26
CA ARG A 159 -13.00 -11.24 -8.46
C ARG A 159 -11.82 -12.05 -8.94
N THR A 160 -10.81 -11.36 -9.42
CA THR A 160 -9.62 -11.99 -9.95
C THR A 160 -8.74 -12.44 -8.79
N LEU A 161 -8.36 -13.71 -8.81
CA LEU A 161 -7.32 -14.28 -7.98
C LEU A 161 -6.02 -14.32 -8.78
N THR A 162 -4.95 -13.77 -8.22
CA THR A 162 -3.59 -14.01 -8.69
C THR A 162 -2.75 -14.61 -7.57
N VAL A 163 -1.73 -15.39 -7.95
CA VAL A 163 -0.89 -16.13 -7.01
C VAL A 163 0.57 -15.78 -7.31
N GLY A 164 1.38 -15.72 -6.26
CA GLY A 164 2.82 -15.53 -6.35
C GLY A 164 3.48 -15.84 -5.02
N ILE A 165 4.62 -15.22 -4.77
CA ILE A 165 5.38 -15.31 -3.53
C ILE A 165 5.71 -13.92 -2.97
N ILE A 166 6.16 -13.89 -1.72
CA ILE A 166 6.89 -12.75 -1.17
C ILE A 166 8.28 -12.73 -1.81
N SER A 167 8.54 -11.74 -2.66
CA SER A 167 9.82 -11.58 -3.36
C SER A 167 10.83 -10.79 -2.52
N SER A 168 10.36 -9.87 -1.66
CA SER A 168 11.21 -9.06 -0.79
C SER A 168 10.39 -8.45 0.35
N LEU A 169 11.04 -8.11 1.45
CA LEU A 169 10.45 -7.48 2.62
C LEU A 169 11.22 -6.21 2.98
N LYS A 170 10.57 -5.32 3.74
CA LYS A 170 11.17 -4.08 4.26
C LYS A 170 11.71 -3.17 3.16
N ARG A 171 11.04 -3.16 1.99
CA ARG A 171 11.36 -2.21 0.92
C ARG A 171 10.91 -0.81 1.32
N THR A 172 11.68 0.17 0.87
CA THR A 172 11.28 1.57 0.90
C THR A 172 10.86 1.95 -0.51
N LEU A 173 9.65 2.48 -0.65
CA LEU A 173 9.10 2.93 -1.92
C LEU A 173 8.74 4.40 -1.85
N ARG A 174 8.99 5.11 -2.93
CA ARG A 174 8.50 6.47 -3.09
C ARG A 174 7.09 6.40 -3.64
N ALA A 175 6.11 6.76 -2.83
CA ALA A 175 4.70 6.84 -3.22
C ALA A 175 4.48 7.94 -4.27
N ARG A 176 3.29 7.96 -4.88
CA ARG A 176 2.92 8.97 -5.90
C ARG A 176 3.01 10.42 -5.40
N ASN A 177 2.76 10.64 -4.12
CA ASN A 177 2.90 11.94 -3.46
C ASN A 177 4.35 12.25 -3.02
N ASN A 178 5.34 11.54 -3.58
CA ASN A 178 6.76 11.68 -3.30
C ASN A 178 7.18 11.35 -1.85
N ARG A 179 6.29 10.77 -1.04
CA ARG A 179 6.60 10.33 0.33
C ARG A 179 7.19 8.93 0.31
N LEU A 180 8.12 8.66 1.21
CA LEU A 180 8.62 7.30 1.41
C LEU A 180 7.61 6.49 2.22
N MET A 181 7.26 5.33 1.67
CA MET A 181 6.57 4.26 2.37
C MET A 181 7.60 3.20 2.72
N GLU A 182 7.83 3.04 4.03
CA GLU A 182 8.78 2.06 4.54
C GLU A 182 8.11 0.72 4.86
N GLY A 183 8.93 -0.33 4.92
CA GLY A 183 8.46 -1.63 5.40
C GLY A 183 7.65 -2.42 4.36
N ILE A 184 7.58 -1.98 3.11
CA ILE A 184 6.67 -2.52 2.10
C ILE A 184 7.01 -3.97 1.72
N ILE A 185 5.97 -4.77 1.49
CA ILE A 185 6.06 -6.14 0.99
C ILE A 185 6.14 -6.06 -0.54
N GLN A 186 7.12 -6.75 -1.12
CA GLN A 186 7.20 -6.96 -2.57
C GLN A 186 6.73 -8.37 -2.91
N THR A 187 5.94 -8.49 -3.98
CA THR A 187 5.45 -9.77 -4.50
C THR A 187 5.52 -9.80 -6.02
N ASP A 188 5.64 -11.00 -6.58
CA ASP A 188 5.51 -11.27 -8.02
C ASP A 188 4.10 -11.74 -8.41
N ALA A 189 3.18 -11.86 -7.45
CA ALA A 189 1.76 -12.04 -7.76
C ALA A 189 1.30 -10.89 -8.66
N ALA A 190 0.58 -11.23 -9.73
CA ALA A 190 0.15 -10.22 -10.70
C ALA A 190 -0.81 -9.21 -10.05
N ILE A 191 -0.33 -7.98 -9.84
CA ILE A 191 -1.09 -6.83 -9.37
C ILE A 191 -1.32 -5.91 -10.57
N ASN A 192 -2.56 -5.71 -10.99
CA ASN A 192 -2.92 -4.83 -12.10
C ASN A 192 -3.91 -3.75 -11.62
N PRO A 193 -4.16 -2.68 -12.41
CA PRO A 193 -5.23 -1.74 -12.12
C PRO A 193 -6.53 -2.47 -11.73
N GLY A 194 -7.10 -2.10 -10.58
CA GLY A 194 -8.26 -2.78 -10.00
C GLY A 194 -7.95 -3.73 -8.84
N ASN A 195 -6.71 -4.23 -8.68
CA ASN A 195 -6.30 -4.93 -7.46
C ASN A 195 -5.92 -3.97 -6.30
N SER A 196 -5.67 -2.70 -6.61
CA SER A 196 -5.37 -1.67 -5.60
C SER A 196 -6.45 -1.60 -4.53
N GLY A 197 -6.05 -1.66 -3.27
CA GLY A 197 -6.90 -1.68 -2.08
C GLY A 197 -7.40 -3.07 -1.69
N GLY A 198 -7.22 -4.07 -2.55
CA GLY A 198 -7.52 -5.48 -2.28
C GLY A 198 -6.48 -6.14 -1.36
N PRO A 199 -6.83 -7.29 -0.74
CA PRO A 199 -5.94 -7.97 0.18
C PRO A 199 -4.84 -8.76 -0.55
N LEU A 200 -3.63 -8.74 0.04
CA LEU A 200 -2.60 -9.76 -0.13
C LEU A 200 -2.73 -10.76 1.01
N ILE A 201 -2.91 -12.04 0.70
CA ILE A 201 -3.36 -13.09 1.61
C ILE A 201 -2.29 -14.19 1.72
N SER A 202 -2.05 -14.69 2.93
CA SER A 202 -1.18 -15.84 3.19
C SER A 202 -1.89 -17.18 2.95
N THR A 203 -1.14 -18.28 2.90
CA THR A 203 -1.72 -19.64 2.83
C THR A 203 -2.56 -20.04 4.05
N ALA A 204 -2.49 -19.27 5.15
CA ALA A 204 -3.35 -19.43 6.31
C ALA A 204 -4.76 -18.82 6.11
N GLY A 205 -4.99 -18.09 5.01
CA GLY A 205 -6.26 -17.41 4.75
C GLY A 205 -6.39 -16.09 5.53
N GLU A 206 -5.28 -15.41 5.78
CA GLU A 206 -5.25 -14.13 6.48
C GLU A 206 -4.61 -13.04 5.61
N MET A 207 -5.17 -11.83 5.66
CA MET A 207 -4.57 -10.65 5.01
C MET A 207 -3.25 -10.32 5.70
N ILE A 208 -2.17 -10.28 4.91
CA ILE A 208 -0.82 -9.91 5.33
C ILE A 208 -0.37 -8.56 4.74
N GLY A 209 -1.10 -8.05 3.74
CA GLY A 209 -0.89 -6.70 3.20
C GLY A 209 -2.05 -6.19 2.35
N ILE A 210 -1.94 -4.93 1.93
CA ILE A 210 -2.92 -4.22 1.10
C ILE A 210 -2.20 -3.85 -0.20
N ASN A 211 -2.63 -4.45 -1.31
CA ASN A 211 -2.03 -4.20 -2.64
C ASN A 211 -2.19 -2.71 -2.98
N THR A 212 -1.09 -2.00 -3.27
CA THR A 212 -1.11 -0.53 -3.45
C THR A 212 -0.57 -0.09 -4.81
N ALA A 213 0.57 -0.65 -5.22
CA ALA A 213 1.31 -0.14 -6.36
C ALA A 213 2.00 -1.27 -7.12
N ILE A 214 2.41 -0.95 -8.34
CA ILE A 214 3.34 -1.73 -9.14
C ILE A 214 4.51 -0.85 -9.57
N PHE A 215 5.66 -1.46 -9.79
CA PHE A 215 6.68 -0.85 -10.61
C PHE A 215 6.39 -1.21 -12.07
N SER A 216 6.14 -0.20 -12.92
CA SER A 216 5.94 -0.43 -14.35
C SER A 216 6.35 0.78 -15.20
N PRO A 217 7.37 0.65 -16.05
CA PRO A 217 7.68 1.65 -17.07
C PRO A 217 6.56 1.85 -18.11
N GLY A 218 5.69 0.85 -18.32
CA GLY A 218 4.64 0.83 -19.34
C GLY A 218 3.20 0.72 -18.82
N GLY A 219 2.99 0.84 -17.50
CA GLY A 219 1.66 0.79 -16.86
C GLY A 219 1.09 -0.60 -16.55
N GLY A 220 1.69 -1.70 -17.05
CA GLY A 220 1.30 -3.09 -16.74
C GLY A 220 2.23 -3.80 -15.74
N ASN A 221 1.74 -4.83 -15.04
CA ASN A 221 2.58 -5.60 -14.12
C ASN A 221 3.73 -6.31 -14.86
N ILE A 222 4.96 -6.20 -14.34
CA ILE A 222 6.15 -6.90 -14.86
C ILE A 222 6.78 -7.84 -13.82
N GLY A 223 5.98 -8.36 -12.89
CA GLY A 223 6.42 -9.21 -11.77
C GLY A 223 6.90 -8.45 -10.54
N ILE A 224 6.56 -7.15 -10.43
CA ILE A 224 6.96 -6.32 -9.27
C ILE A 224 5.74 -5.56 -8.75
N GLY A 225 5.03 -6.21 -7.82
CA GLY A 225 3.92 -5.65 -7.06
C GLY A 225 4.31 -5.29 -5.63
N PHE A 226 3.58 -4.35 -5.04
CA PHE A 226 3.84 -3.84 -3.70
C PHE A 226 2.58 -3.78 -2.85
N ALA A 227 2.72 -4.14 -1.57
CA ALA A 227 1.64 -4.14 -0.59
C ALA A 227 2.05 -3.50 0.75
N VAL A 228 1.18 -2.66 1.29
CA VAL A 228 1.33 -2.10 2.65
C VAL A 228 1.14 -3.23 3.67
N PRO A 229 2.08 -3.48 4.60
CA PRO A 229 1.96 -4.56 5.57
C PRO A 229 0.73 -4.44 6.46
N VAL A 230 0.09 -5.56 6.79
CA VAL A 230 -1.13 -5.56 7.60
C VAL A 230 -0.92 -4.98 9.00
N ASN A 231 0.27 -5.09 9.61
CA ASN A 231 0.53 -4.46 10.90
C ASN A 231 0.56 -2.93 10.83
N THR A 232 1.08 -2.37 9.73
CA THR A 232 0.98 -0.94 9.44
C THR A 232 -0.48 -0.55 9.29
N ALA A 233 -1.24 -1.29 8.47
CA ALA A 233 -2.65 -1.03 8.26
C ALA A 233 -3.48 -1.14 9.54
N ARG A 234 -3.22 -2.12 10.40
CA ARG A 234 -3.92 -2.32 11.68
C ARG A 234 -3.80 -1.10 12.59
N ARG A 235 -2.61 -0.49 12.67
CA ARG A 235 -2.38 0.74 13.44
C ARG A 235 -3.12 1.92 12.82
N VAL A 236 -2.99 2.10 11.51
CA VAL A 236 -3.66 3.18 10.76
C VAL A 236 -5.17 3.08 10.89
N VAL A 237 -5.76 1.92 10.62
CA VAL A 237 -7.21 1.66 10.70
C VAL A 237 -7.78 2.01 12.07
N ARG A 238 -7.08 1.65 13.16
CA ARG A 238 -7.52 2.01 14.52
C ARG A 238 -7.65 3.52 14.70
N GLU A 239 -6.67 4.28 14.22
CA GLU A 239 -6.70 5.75 14.27
C GLU A 239 -7.76 6.33 13.32
N LEU A 240 -7.85 5.85 12.08
CA LEU A 240 -8.84 6.32 11.12
C LEU A 240 -10.27 6.12 11.63
N ILE A 241 -10.58 4.96 12.23
CA ILE A 241 -11.91 4.71 12.81
C ILE A 241 -12.15 5.59 14.04
N ALA A 242 -11.14 5.84 14.88
CA ALA A 242 -11.30 6.59 16.12
C ALA A 242 -11.44 8.10 15.92
N LYS A 243 -10.71 8.69 14.98
CA LYS A 243 -10.62 10.17 14.82
C LYS A 243 -10.68 10.67 13.37
N GLY A 244 -10.67 9.78 12.39
CA GLY A 244 -10.74 10.12 10.96
C GLY A 244 -9.40 10.45 10.28
N PHE A 245 -8.28 10.45 11.01
CA PHE A 245 -6.95 10.73 10.47
C PHE A 245 -5.87 9.98 11.30
N VAL A 246 -4.61 10.01 10.87
CA VAL A 246 -3.47 9.47 11.64
C VAL A 246 -2.65 10.62 12.21
N SER A 247 -2.35 10.56 13.52
CA SER A 247 -1.52 11.58 14.18
C SER A 247 -0.06 11.30 13.88
N ARG A 248 0.64 12.26 13.26
CA ARG A 248 2.07 12.15 12.99
C ARG A 248 2.84 13.28 13.66
N PRO A 249 3.99 13.00 14.28
CA PRO A 249 4.88 14.05 14.74
C PRO A 249 5.39 14.87 13.55
N TRP A 250 5.70 16.13 13.80
CA TRP A 250 6.10 17.04 12.74
C TRP A 250 7.08 18.07 13.24
N LEU A 251 8.20 18.24 12.52
CA LEU A 251 9.17 19.27 12.83
C LEU A 251 8.71 20.65 12.28
N GLY A 252 8.11 20.67 11.09
CA GLY A 252 7.61 21.88 10.44
C GLY A 252 8.67 22.76 9.80
N ILE A 253 9.49 22.14 8.95
CA ILE A 253 10.48 22.83 8.11
C ILE A 253 10.28 22.48 6.64
N GLN A 254 10.82 23.33 5.77
CA GLN A 254 11.22 22.98 4.41
C GLN A 254 12.75 23.04 4.37
N GLY A 255 13.38 21.94 3.95
CA GLY A 255 14.83 21.81 3.95
C GLY A 255 15.41 21.62 2.55
N GLN A 256 16.70 21.91 2.42
CA GLN A 256 17.54 21.57 1.28
C GLN A 256 18.63 20.62 1.77
N GLU A 257 18.75 19.47 1.11
CA GLU A 257 19.84 18.53 1.39
C GLU A 257 21.17 19.14 0.96
N LEU A 258 22.15 19.11 1.87
CA LEU A 258 23.51 19.52 1.60
C LEU A 258 24.38 18.29 1.37
N PHE A 259 24.95 18.23 0.18
CA PHE A 259 26.06 17.34 -0.16
C PHE A 259 27.35 18.18 -0.28
N PRO A 260 28.55 17.53 -0.22
CA PRO A 260 29.83 18.25 -0.09
C PRO A 260 30.06 19.35 -1.12
N ASP A 261 29.70 19.12 -2.39
CA ASP A 261 29.92 20.10 -3.45
C ASP A 261 28.98 21.31 -3.35
N LEU A 262 27.70 21.09 -3.02
CA LEU A 262 26.76 22.19 -2.78
C LEU A 262 27.16 23.02 -1.56
N ALA A 263 27.53 22.36 -0.47
CA ALA A 263 27.98 23.05 0.73
C ALA A 263 29.25 23.89 0.48
N ARG A 264 30.19 23.37 -0.32
CA ARG A 264 31.40 24.10 -0.75
C ARG A 264 31.04 25.29 -1.64
N ALA A 265 30.15 25.11 -2.62
CA ALA A 265 29.71 26.18 -3.51
C ALA A 265 29.02 27.32 -2.74
N LEU A 266 28.24 26.97 -1.71
CA LEU A 266 27.58 27.91 -0.80
C LEU A 266 28.50 28.44 0.32
N ARG A 267 29.77 28.03 0.36
CA ARG A 267 30.77 28.39 1.38
C ARG A 267 30.27 28.15 2.81
N LEU A 268 29.50 27.09 3.00
CA LEU A 268 28.98 26.72 4.31
C LEU A 268 30.07 26.05 5.16
N PRO A 269 30.07 26.27 6.49
CA PRO A 269 31.07 25.70 7.40
C PRO A 269 30.89 24.20 7.64
N VAL A 270 29.80 23.62 7.15
CA VAL A 270 29.46 22.20 7.22
C VAL A 270 29.56 21.56 5.85
N ARG A 271 29.86 20.27 5.78
CA ARG A 271 29.98 19.54 4.50
C ARG A 271 28.69 18.82 4.07
N LYS A 272 27.80 18.56 5.01
CA LYS A 272 26.57 17.79 4.82
C LYS A 272 25.55 18.12 5.90
N GLY A 273 24.29 17.79 5.65
CA GLY A 273 23.18 18.04 6.57
C GLY A 273 21.93 18.49 5.83
N ILE A 274 20.96 19.00 6.58
CA ILE A 274 19.73 19.57 6.01
C ILE A 274 19.72 21.06 6.33
N LEU A 275 19.95 21.89 5.31
CA LEU A 275 19.81 23.34 5.41
C LEU A 275 18.33 23.69 5.52
N ILE A 276 17.92 24.38 6.58
CA ILE A 276 16.53 24.82 6.75
C ILE A 276 16.30 26.04 5.85
N ALA A 277 15.65 25.82 4.71
CA ALA A 277 15.26 26.88 3.80
C ALA A 277 14.10 27.72 4.39
N ARG A 278 13.12 27.06 5.02
CA ARG A 278 11.98 27.73 5.66
C ARG A 278 11.55 27.01 6.93
N VAL A 279 11.12 27.77 7.92
CA VAL A 279 10.41 27.27 9.10
C VAL A 279 8.94 27.61 8.97
N VAL A 280 8.06 26.65 9.22
CA VAL A 280 6.61 26.86 9.16
C VAL A 280 6.16 27.55 10.45
N PRO A 281 5.43 28.68 10.40
CA PRO A 281 4.99 29.39 11.60
C PRO A 281 4.18 28.50 12.54
N ARG A 282 4.39 28.67 13.86
CA ARG A 282 3.77 27.92 14.97
C ARG A 282 4.11 26.42 15.03
N SER A 283 5.03 25.95 14.19
CA SER A 283 5.53 24.57 14.19
C SER A 283 6.45 24.28 15.38
N SER A 284 6.84 23.01 15.53
CA SER A 284 7.84 22.56 16.49
C SER A 284 9.18 23.29 16.31
N ALA A 285 9.63 23.43 15.06
CA ALA A 285 10.85 24.15 14.72
C ALA A 285 10.78 25.63 15.10
N ASP A 286 9.66 26.29 14.77
CA ASP A 286 9.43 27.71 15.08
C ASP A 286 9.45 27.96 16.59
N ARG A 287 8.67 27.18 17.35
CA ARG A 287 8.57 27.31 18.81
C ARG A 287 9.87 27.00 19.54
N SER A 288 10.76 26.24 18.91
CA SER A 288 12.07 25.89 19.46
C SER A 288 13.19 26.83 19.01
N GLY A 289 12.87 27.85 18.19
CA GLY A 289 13.82 28.86 17.74
C GLY A 289 14.79 28.39 16.65
N LEU A 290 14.42 27.35 15.89
CA LEU A 290 15.11 27.03 14.63
C LEU A 290 14.86 28.14 13.61
N ARG A 291 15.85 28.39 12.75
CA ARG A 291 15.83 29.52 11.80
C ARG A 291 15.85 29.02 10.36
N GLY A 292 14.93 29.56 9.56
CA GLY A 292 14.94 29.40 8.12
C GLY A 292 15.92 30.36 7.44
N GLY A 293 16.25 30.06 6.19
CA GLY A 293 17.03 30.95 5.35
C GLY A 293 16.28 32.22 4.98
N HIS A 294 17.04 33.23 4.61
CA HIS A 294 16.55 34.58 4.31
C HIS A 294 17.21 35.21 3.07
N GLU A 295 18.23 34.55 2.50
CA GLU A 295 18.96 35.03 1.33
C GLU A 295 18.91 33.98 0.22
N ALA A 296 18.64 34.38 -1.02
CA ALA A 296 18.69 33.49 -2.17
C ALA A 296 20.11 33.46 -2.74
N ALA A 297 20.73 32.29 -2.80
CA ALA A 297 22.02 32.06 -3.43
C ALA A 297 21.83 31.21 -4.69
N GLN A 298 22.48 31.60 -5.79
CA GLN A 298 22.46 30.84 -7.02
C GLN A 298 23.69 29.94 -7.13
N VAL A 299 23.48 28.65 -7.39
CA VAL A 299 24.52 27.65 -7.65
C VAL A 299 24.20 26.96 -8.96
N GLY A 300 24.89 27.35 -10.03
CA GLY A 300 24.55 26.92 -11.40
C GLY A 300 23.12 27.30 -11.75
N ASN A 301 22.28 26.29 -12.02
CA ASN A 301 20.88 26.46 -12.39
C ASN A 301 19.92 26.36 -11.19
N MET A 302 20.44 26.21 -9.96
CA MET A 302 19.64 26.07 -8.75
C MET A 302 19.66 27.37 -7.94
N VAL A 303 18.50 27.76 -7.41
CA VAL A 303 18.38 28.82 -6.40
C VAL A 303 18.12 28.16 -5.06
N VAL A 304 19.01 28.41 -4.09
CA VAL A 304 18.94 27.85 -2.73
C VAL A 304 18.79 28.98 -1.73
N VAL A 305 17.84 28.85 -0.79
CA VAL A 305 17.67 29.82 0.28
C VAL A 305 18.63 29.50 1.43
N VAL A 306 19.60 30.38 1.67
CA VAL A 306 20.68 30.25 2.67
C VAL A 306 20.47 31.20 3.85
N GLY A 307 21.37 31.10 4.84
CA GLY A 307 21.31 31.89 6.07
C GLY A 307 20.46 31.28 7.18
N GLY A 308 19.91 30.08 6.96
CA GLY A 308 19.20 29.28 7.95
C GLY A 308 20.13 28.37 8.75
N ASP A 309 19.56 27.64 9.70
CA ASP A 309 20.27 26.59 10.43
C ASP A 309 20.52 25.38 9.53
N VAL A 310 21.61 24.65 9.76
CA VAL A 310 21.83 23.33 9.14
C VAL A 310 21.67 22.25 10.20
N ILE A 311 20.68 21.38 10.06
CA ILE A 311 20.51 20.20 10.91
C ILE A 311 21.57 19.17 10.53
N THR A 312 22.37 18.72 11.51
CA THR A 312 23.41 17.71 11.31
C THR A 312 23.02 16.37 11.92
N THR A 313 22.47 16.38 13.14
CA THR A 313 22.00 15.16 13.82
C THR A 313 20.71 15.39 14.60
N ILE A 314 19.95 14.33 14.83
CA ILE A 314 18.83 14.31 15.79
C ILE A 314 18.97 13.09 16.70
N ASP A 315 18.98 13.31 18.02
CA ASP A 315 19.31 12.30 19.04
C ASP A 315 20.58 11.50 18.69
N GLY A 316 21.60 12.17 18.13
CA GLY A 316 22.86 11.56 17.72
C GLY A 316 22.83 10.80 16.39
N ARG A 317 21.66 10.65 15.73
CA ARG A 317 21.55 10.08 14.39
C ARG A 317 21.86 11.14 13.33
N GLU A 318 22.78 10.84 12.43
CA GLU A 318 23.15 11.74 11.34
C GLU A 318 22.02 11.91 10.32
N MET A 319 21.70 13.17 9.97
CA MET A 319 20.66 13.54 9.01
C MET A 319 21.33 13.95 7.70
N ARG A 320 21.34 13.07 6.70
CA ARG A 320 22.00 13.35 5.40
C ARG A 320 20.98 13.78 4.36
N THR A 321 19.80 13.17 4.40
CA THR A 321 18.71 13.42 3.46
C THR A 321 17.44 13.85 4.20
N LEU A 322 16.51 14.48 3.48
CA LEU A 322 15.16 14.75 3.99
C LEU A 322 14.40 13.45 4.31
N ASP A 323 14.75 12.37 3.63
CA ASP A 323 14.27 11.03 3.90
C ASP A 323 14.74 10.55 5.28
N ASP A 324 16.03 10.70 5.63
CA ASP A 324 16.55 10.36 6.98
C ASP A 324 15.78 11.09 8.08
N LEU A 325 15.55 12.39 7.88
CA LEU A 325 14.79 13.23 8.80
C LEU A 325 13.35 12.75 8.92
N SER A 326 12.67 12.54 7.79
CA SER A 326 11.27 12.14 7.78
C SER A 326 11.10 10.78 8.46
N SER A 327 11.87 9.78 8.06
CA SER A 327 11.84 8.43 8.63
C SER A 327 12.14 8.43 10.12
N TYR A 328 13.14 9.21 10.57
CA TYR A 328 13.44 9.31 11.99
C TYR A 328 12.29 9.97 12.78
N ILE A 329 11.76 11.10 12.29
CA ILE A 329 10.64 11.79 12.95
C ILE A 329 9.42 10.87 13.02
N GLU A 330 9.14 10.07 11.99
CA GLU A 330 8.03 9.10 12.00
C GLU A 330 8.14 8.00 13.06
N THR A 331 9.32 7.77 13.64
CA THR A 331 9.48 6.84 14.80
C THR A 331 9.00 7.42 16.12
N LYS A 332 8.70 8.73 16.16
CA LYS A 332 8.29 9.47 17.36
C LYS A 332 6.77 9.62 17.43
N ARG A 333 6.30 10.20 18.52
CA ARG A 333 4.90 10.61 18.73
C ARG A 333 4.81 12.12 18.95
N PRO A 334 3.67 12.74 18.62
CA PRO A 334 3.38 14.09 19.09
C PRO A 334 3.54 14.16 20.63
N GLY A 335 4.23 15.20 21.10
CA GLY A 335 4.63 15.39 22.49
C GLY A 335 6.04 14.88 22.82
N ASP A 336 6.63 14.01 21.98
CA ASP A 336 8.00 13.54 22.21
C ASP A 336 9.00 14.70 22.05
N THR A 337 10.04 14.67 22.88
CA THR A 337 11.16 15.62 22.82
C THR A 337 12.33 15.01 22.08
N VAL A 338 12.94 15.77 21.16
CA VAL A 338 14.14 15.37 20.42
C VAL A 338 15.24 16.43 20.54
N ARG A 339 16.50 16.00 20.52
CA ARG A 339 17.68 16.86 20.55
C ARG A 339 18.21 17.05 19.14
N VAL A 340 18.04 18.24 18.59
CA VAL A 340 18.46 18.59 17.22
C VAL A 340 19.80 19.30 17.29
N ALA A 341 20.86 18.67 16.80
CA ALA A 341 22.15 19.35 16.60
C ALA A 341 22.10 20.15 15.29
N ILE A 342 22.46 21.42 15.37
CA ILE A 342 22.49 22.35 14.25
C ILE A 342 23.85 23.04 14.14
N SER A 343 24.20 23.48 12.93
CA SER A 343 25.19 24.50 12.70
C SER A 343 24.50 25.83 12.40
N ARG A 344 24.80 26.86 13.18
CA ARG A 344 24.30 28.23 13.00
C ARG A 344 25.50 29.16 12.96
N SER A 345 25.72 29.81 11.81
CA SER A 345 26.86 30.71 11.60
C SER A 345 28.21 30.05 11.95
N GLY A 346 28.37 28.76 11.63
CA GLY A 346 29.59 27.98 11.90
C GLY A 346 29.75 27.46 13.32
N GLN A 347 28.84 27.82 14.23
CA GLN A 347 28.84 27.28 15.58
C GLN A 347 27.86 26.11 15.71
N GLU A 348 28.32 25.03 16.32
CA GLU A 348 27.44 23.92 16.68
C GLU A 348 26.57 24.29 17.89
N ARG A 349 25.29 23.95 17.81
CA ARG A 349 24.31 24.14 18.88
C ARG A 349 23.41 22.93 18.97
N THR A 350 22.92 22.63 20.16
CA THR A 350 21.82 21.67 20.35
C THR A 350 20.55 22.41 20.72
N VAL A 351 19.49 22.19 19.96
CA VAL A 351 18.15 22.72 20.21
C VAL A 351 17.26 21.56 20.66
N ILE A 352 16.58 21.75 21.79
CA ILE A 352 15.58 20.80 22.27
C ILE A 352 14.26 21.14 21.60
N VAL A 353 13.65 20.18 20.90
CA VAL A 353 12.42 20.37 20.16
C VAL A 353 11.35 19.42 20.68
N ILE A 354 10.19 19.97 21.05
CA ILE A 354 8.99 19.19 21.34
C ILE A 354 8.21 19.03 20.04
N LEU A 355 8.00 17.78 19.60
CA LEU A 355 7.34 17.49 18.34
C LEU A 355 5.82 17.66 18.47
N LEU A 356 5.26 18.61 17.72
CA LEU A 356 3.82 18.80 17.60
C LEU A 356 3.21 17.82 16.59
N GLU A 357 1.90 17.66 16.68
CA GLU A 357 1.13 16.97 15.66
C GLU A 357 1.17 17.76 14.34
N ARG A 358 1.38 17.05 13.23
CA ARG A 358 1.32 17.61 11.89
C ARG A 358 -0.07 18.22 11.65
N PRO A 359 -0.17 19.48 11.20
CA PRO A 359 -1.44 20.04 10.77
C PRO A 359 -2.08 19.18 9.70
N ARG A 360 -3.42 19.12 9.71
CA ARG A 360 -4.18 18.46 8.66
C ARG A 360 -4.06 19.29 7.39
N GLU A 361 -3.79 18.63 6.27
CA GLU A 361 -3.99 19.26 4.96
C GLU A 361 -5.52 19.50 4.82
N PRO A 362 -5.94 20.72 4.44
CA PRO A 362 -7.36 21.08 4.36
C PRO A 362 -8.14 20.30 3.30
#